data_AF-A0AAX2I8P0-F1
#
_entry.id   AF-A0AAX2I8P0-F1
#
_cell.length_a   1.000
_cell.length_b   1.000
_cell.length_c   1.000
_cell.angle_alpha   90.00
_cell.angle_beta   90.00
_cell.angle_gamma   90.00
#
_symmetry.space_group_name_H-M   'P 1'
#
loop_
_entity.id
_entity.type
_entity.pdbx_description
1 polymer ?
#
loop_
_entity_poly.entity_id
_entity_poly.type
_entity_poly.pdbx_seq_one_letter_code
_entity_poly.pdbx_strand_id
1 'polypeptide(L)'
;MNAIQFFQWGSQNKKPIDMRTLYNELSANIENIRFSAWVYFGDGNEETVRSNTLTIEAILEKGVTKEIELTFKVLGKISKSHTSDFLFKNCPYFYENLGQTKWLYEGRDVIRYDKQNTNEYPYTVLTATSTSKVYHTNDLITLRITKR
;
A
#
# COMPACT_ATOMS: atom_id res chain seq x y z
N MET A 1 34.55 1.14 -19.24
CA MET A 1 33.71 0.85 -18.06
C MET A 1 33.03 2.14 -17.65
N ASN A 2 31.73 2.28 -17.93
CA ASN A 2 30.96 3.46 -17.56
C ASN A 2 30.32 3.21 -16.19
N ALA A 3 30.93 3.77 -15.14
CA ALA A 3 30.26 3.94 -13.87
C ALA A 3 29.22 5.06 -14.05
N ILE A 4 28.00 4.68 -14.44
CA ILE A 4 26.86 5.58 -14.47
C ILE A 4 26.66 6.09 -13.03
N GLN A 5 26.67 7.41 -12.91
CA GLN A 5 26.57 8.17 -11.67
C GLN A 5 25.26 7.86 -10.92
N PHE A 6 25.33 7.01 -9.90
CA PHE A 6 24.18 6.65 -9.04
C PHE A 6 23.99 7.58 -7.82
N PHE A 7 24.65 8.74 -7.74
CA PHE A 7 24.72 9.53 -6.48
C PHE A 7 24.34 11.01 -6.58
N GLN A 8 23.40 11.38 -7.46
CA GLN A 8 22.72 12.69 -7.38
C GLN A 8 21.20 12.55 -7.44
N TRP A 9 20.62 11.84 -6.46
CA TRP A 9 19.18 11.80 -6.19
C TRP A 9 18.76 12.66 -4.99
N GLY A 10 19.70 13.46 -4.48
CA GLY A 10 19.47 14.39 -3.39
C GLY A 10 19.11 15.77 -3.91
N SER A 11 17.84 16.15 -3.74
CA SER A 11 17.44 17.53 -3.44
C SER A 11 17.65 18.59 -4.53
N GLN A 12 16.90 18.55 -5.64
CA GLN A 12 16.41 19.79 -6.30
C GLN A 12 15.02 19.52 -6.93
N ASN A 13 13.96 20.00 -6.28
CA ASN A 13 12.57 20.05 -6.78
C ASN A 13 11.92 18.72 -7.20
N LYS A 14 11.73 17.77 -6.25
CA LYS A 14 10.75 16.68 -6.49
C LYS A 14 9.39 17.32 -6.74
N LYS A 15 8.84 17.14 -7.95
CA LYS A 15 7.52 17.67 -8.30
C LYS A 15 6.50 17.15 -7.27
N PRO A 16 5.51 18.00 -6.89
CA PRO A 16 4.42 17.54 -6.05
C PRO A 16 3.76 16.29 -6.67
N ILE A 17 3.40 15.33 -5.84
CA ILE A 17 2.65 14.16 -6.31
C ILE A 17 1.36 14.61 -6.99
N ASP A 18 1.08 14.02 -8.15
CA ASP A 18 -0.19 14.10 -8.85
C ASP A 18 -1.01 12.87 -8.47
N MET A 19 -2.06 13.10 -7.69
CA MET A 19 -2.96 12.04 -7.22
C MET A 19 -3.74 11.38 -8.36
N ARG A 20 -3.98 12.07 -9.49
CA ARG A 20 -4.63 11.46 -10.64
C ARG A 20 -3.71 10.47 -11.34
N THR A 21 -2.44 10.83 -11.50
CA THR A 21 -1.40 9.93 -12.02
C THR A 21 -1.21 8.73 -11.09
N LEU A 22 -1.17 8.94 -9.77
CA LEU A 22 -1.12 7.85 -8.80
C LEU A 22 -2.34 6.92 -8.93
N TYR A 23 -3.55 7.47 -8.99
CA TYR A 23 -4.78 6.68 -9.17
C TYR A 23 -4.73 5.82 -10.43
N ASN A 24 -4.29 6.39 -11.56
CA ASN A 24 -4.20 5.67 -12.82
C ASN A 24 -3.18 4.53 -12.75
N GLU A 25 -2.01 4.75 -12.13
CA GLU A 25 -1.01 3.69 -11.93
C GLU A 25 -1.54 2.55 -11.06
N LEU A 26 -2.13 2.88 -9.90
CA LEU A 26 -2.66 1.88 -8.99
C LEU A 26 -3.79 1.07 -9.64
N SER A 27 -4.67 1.73 -10.38
CA SER A 27 -5.75 1.08 -11.14
C SER A 27 -5.20 0.14 -12.21
N ALA A 28 -4.15 0.54 -12.92
CA ALA A 28 -3.48 -0.29 -13.92
C ALA A 28 -2.74 -1.50 -13.31
N ASN A 29 -2.40 -1.45 -12.02
CA ASN A 29 -1.67 -2.48 -11.29
C ASN A 29 -2.52 -3.18 -10.21
N ILE A 30 -3.85 -3.17 -10.32
CA ILE A 30 -4.75 -3.68 -9.27
C ILE A 30 -4.44 -5.12 -8.83
N GLU A 31 -4.02 -5.99 -9.77
CA GLU A 31 -3.67 -7.40 -9.49
C GLU A 31 -2.35 -7.56 -8.71
N ASN A 32 -1.50 -6.53 -8.73
CA ASN A 32 -0.23 -6.46 -8.03
C ASN A 32 -0.36 -5.83 -6.63
N ILE A 33 -1.57 -5.45 -6.24
CA ILE A 33 -1.87 -4.83 -4.95
C ILE A 33 -2.63 -5.84 -4.09
N ARG A 34 -2.16 -6.05 -2.86
CA ARG A 34 -2.72 -7.05 -1.94
C ARG A 34 -2.74 -6.53 -0.52
N PHE A 35 -3.71 -7.03 0.23
CA PHE A 35 -3.72 -6.96 1.67
C PHE A 35 -3.44 -8.36 2.22
N SER A 36 -2.65 -8.46 3.28
CA SER A 36 -2.50 -9.68 4.05
C SER A 36 -2.55 -9.36 5.54
N ALA A 37 -2.94 -10.36 6.33
CA ALA A 37 -2.89 -10.31 7.77
C ALA A 37 -2.32 -11.62 8.27
N TRP A 38 -1.37 -11.54 9.20
CA TRP A 38 -0.66 -12.71 9.69
C TRP A 38 -0.45 -12.66 11.20
N VAL A 39 -0.37 -13.83 11.82
CA VAL A 39 -0.02 -13.99 13.24
C VAL A 39 0.92 -15.17 13.40
N TYR A 40 1.97 -14.98 14.18
CA TYR A 40 2.94 -16.02 14.51
C TYR A 40 2.65 -16.58 15.92
N PHE A 41 2.51 -17.90 16.04
CA PHE A 41 2.11 -18.55 17.29
C PHE A 41 3.29 -19.03 18.16
N GLY A 42 4.54 -18.86 17.71
CA GLY A 42 5.73 -19.24 18.49
C GLY A 42 6.17 -20.70 18.34
N ASP A 43 5.32 -21.54 17.76
CA ASP A 43 5.54 -22.98 17.53
C ASP A 43 6.00 -23.29 16.08
N GLY A 44 6.33 -22.25 15.31
CA GLY A 44 6.65 -22.35 13.88
C GLY A 44 5.43 -22.24 12.96
N ASN A 45 4.21 -22.15 13.49
CA ASN A 45 3.01 -21.93 12.69
C ASN A 45 2.72 -20.44 12.48
N GLU A 46 2.36 -20.10 11.25
CA GLU A 46 1.87 -18.80 10.83
C GLU A 46 0.48 -18.98 10.22
N GLU A 47 -0.52 -18.27 10.74
CA GLU A 47 -1.80 -18.13 10.05
C GLU A 47 -1.75 -16.85 9.22
N THR A 48 -1.93 -16.98 7.91
CA THR A 48 -1.95 -15.86 6.98
C THR A 48 -3.26 -15.82 6.22
N VAL A 49 -4.00 -14.73 6.41
CA VAL A 49 -5.21 -14.40 5.65
C VAL A 49 -4.82 -13.43 4.55
N ARG A 50 -5.12 -13.79 3.30
CA ARG A 50 -4.89 -12.90 2.14
C ARG A 50 -6.20 -12.29 1.67
N SER A 51 -6.12 -11.08 1.12
CA SER A 51 -7.22 -10.43 0.44
C SER A 51 -6.73 -9.81 -0.86
N ASN A 52 -7.52 -10.03 -1.91
CA ASN A 52 -7.29 -9.37 -3.19
C ASN A 52 -7.98 -8.01 -3.18
N THR A 53 -7.38 -7.07 -3.91
CA THR A 53 -8.02 -5.77 -4.18
C THR A 53 -9.29 -6.02 -4.98
N LEU A 54 -10.42 -5.50 -4.49
CA LEU A 54 -11.73 -5.57 -5.13
C LEU A 54 -11.93 -4.36 -6.04
N THR A 55 -11.69 -3.16 -5.50
CA THR A 55 -11.87 -1.89 -6.22
C THR A 55 -10.80 -0.89 -5.82
N ILE A 56 -10.53 0.05 -6.74
CA ILE A 56 -9.73 1.26 -6.51
C ILE A 56 -10.55 2.44 -7.01
N GLU A 57 -10.85 3.38 -6.13
CA GLU A 57 -11.72 4.52 -6.40
C GLU A 57 -11.00 5.84 -6.15
N ALA A 58 -11.25 6.83 -7.00
CA ALA A 58 -10.75 8.19 -6.83
C ALA A 58 -11.85 9.05 -6.20
N ILE A 59 -11.58 9.59 -5.01
CA ILE A 59 -12.47 10.54 -4.33
C ILE A 59 -12.05 11.96 -4.76
N LEU A 60 -12.99 12.66 -5.38
CA LEU A 60 -12.77 13.98 -5.97
C LEU A 60 -13.28 15.10 -5.05
N GLU A 61 -12.53 16.19 -4.98
CA GLU A 61 -13.00 17.46 -4.42
C GLU A 61 -12.82 18.55 -5.48
N LYS A 62 -13.92 19.21 -5.86
CA LYS A 62 -13.94 20.23 -6.94
C LYS A 62 -13.29 19.72 -8.25
N GLY A 63 -13.51 18.45 -8.58
CA GLY A 63 -12.98 17.82 -9.80
C GLY A 63 -11.52 17.34 -9.72
N VAL A 64 -10.85 17.50 -8.58
CA VAL A 64 -9.45 17.08 -8.35
C VAL A 64 -9.41 15.84 -7.46
N THR A 65 -8.64 14.82 -7.85
CA THR A 65 -8.43 13.63 -7.01
C THR A 65 -7.71 14.02 -5.71
N LYS A 66 -8.39 13.85 -4.57
CA LYS A 66 -7.84 14.14 -3.24
C LYS A 66 -7.40 12.90 -2.50
N GLU A 67 -8.17 11.84 -2.66
CA GLU A 67 -7.98 10.57 -1.98
C GLU A 67 -8.19 9.43 -2.97
N ILE A 68 -7.45 8.34 -2.76
CA ILE A 68 -7.63 7.09 -3.46
C ILE A 68 -8.03 6.06 -2.41
N GLU A 69 -9.19 5.44 -2.56
CA GLU A 69 -9.66 4.38 -1.67
C GLU A 69 -9.47 3.03 -2.37
N LEU A 70 -8.77 2.11 -1.70
CA LEU A 70 -8.62 0.73 -2.12
C LEU A 70 -9.47 -0.14 -1.20
N THR A 71 -10.34 -0.96 -1.77
CA THR A 71 -11.19 -1.88 -1.02
C THR A 71 -10.72 -3.32 -1.26
N PHE A 72 -10.61 -4.09 -0.18
CA PHE A 72 -10.18 -5.48 -0.19
C PHE A 72 -11.26 -6.36 0.44
N LYS A 73 -11.47 -7.55 -0.12
CA LYS A 73 -12.42 -8.51 0.43
C LYS A 73 -11.71 -9.54 1.30
N VAL A 74 -12.12 -9.62 2.57
CA VAL A 74 -11.55 -10.54 3.55
C VAL A 74 -11.95 -11.99 3.24
N LEU A 75 -10.98 -12.91 3.20
CA LEU A 75 -11.20 -14.32 2.86
C LEU A 75 -11.15 -15.27 4.08
N GLY A 76 -10.93 -14.73 5.29
CA GLY A 76 -10.85 -15.49 6.54
C GLY A 76 -10.94 -14.57 7.75
N LYS A 77 -11.10 -15.12 8.96
CA LYS A 77 -11.21 -14.29 10.16
C LYS A 77 -9.87 -13.62 10.47
N ILE A 78 -9.87 -12.31 10.71
CA ILE A 78 -8.70 -11.55 11.17
C ILE A 78 -8.99 -11.06 12.59
N SER A 79 -8.16 -11.45 13.54
CA SER A 79 -8.28 -11.02 14.94
C SER A 79 -7.36 -9.82 15.24
N LYS A 80 -7.53 -9.22 16.42
CA LYS A 80 -6.67 -8.12 16.91
C LYS A 80 -5.22 -8.54 17.17
N SER A 81 -4.90 -9.83 17.15
CA SER A 81 -3.52 -10.34 17.29
C SER A 81 -2.79 -10.41 15.96
N HIS A 82 -3.46 -10.16 14.84
CA HIS A 82 -2.83 -10.15 13.53
C HIS A 82 -2.07 -8.84 13.30
N THR A 83 -0.91 -8.96 12.66
CA THR A 83 -0.25 -7.86 11.97
C THR A 83 -0.78 -7.84 10.54
N SER A 84 -1.16 -6.67 10.05
CA SER A 84 -1.59 -6.44 8.68
C SER A 84 -0.49 -5.82 7.83
N ASP A 85 -0.47 -6.18 6.57
CA ASP A 85 0.38 -5.57 5.55
C ASP A 85 -0.43 -5.25 4.29
N PHE A 86 -0.06 -4.12 3.67
CA PHE A 86 -0.48 -3.77 2.32
C PHE A 86 0.75 -3.81 1.42
N LEU A 87 0.66 -4.58 0.35
CA LEU A 87 1.74 -4.83 -0.60
C LEU A 87 1.36 -4.26 -1.97
N PHE A 88 2.24 -3.45 -2.53
CA PHE A 88 2.14 -2.86 -3.86
C PHE A 88 3.36 -3.27 -4.66
N LYS A 89 3.19 -4.04 -5.74
CA LYS A 89 4.29 -4.41 -6.64
C LYS A 89 4.16 -3.69 -7.97
N ASN A 90 5.30 -3.44 -8.62
CA ASN A 90 5.34 -2.83 -9.96
C ASN A 90 4.65 -1.45 -10.03
N CYS A 91 4.69 -0.67 -8.95
CA CYS A 91 4.13 0.69 -8.90
C CYS A 91 5.26 1.74 -8.82
N PRO A 92 6.00 2.02 -9.91
CA PRO A 92 7.17 2.90 -9.88
C PRO A 92 6.84 4.34 -9.47
N TYR A 93 5.74 4.93 -9.95
CA TYR A 93 5.34 6.28 -9.59
C TYR A 93 4.99 6.38 -8.11
N PHE A 94 4.25 5.40 -7.58
CA PHE A 94 3.94 5.32 -6.17
C PHE A 94 5.19 5.12 -5.31
N TYR A 95 6.07 4.20 -5.72
CA TYR A 95 7.35 3.94 -5.08
C TYR A 95 8.18 5.21 -4.96
N GLU A 96 8.28 6.00 -6.03
CA GLU A 96 9.05 7.24 -6.05
C GLU A 96 8.47 8.35 -5.17
N ASN A 97 7.14 8.43 -5.10
CA ASN A 97 6.41 9.49 -4.41
C ASN A 97 5.87 9.11 -3.04
N LEU A 98 6.24 7.93 -2.51
CA LEU A 98 5.76 7.41 -1.22
C LEU A 98 5.85 8.43 -0.07
N GLY A 99 6.95 9.19 0.00
CA GLY A 99 7.17 10.21 1.03
C GLY A 99 6.22 11.42 0.95
N GLN A 100 5.46 11.57 -0.14
CA GLN A 100 4.44 12.59 -0.33
C GLN A 100 3.02 12.05 -0.06
N THR A 101 2.89 10.80 0.39
CA THR A 101 1.59 10.14 0.62
C THR A 101 1.38 9.77 2.07
N LYS A 102 0.13 9.84 2.53
CA LYS A 102 -0.33 9.39 3.84
C LYS A 102 -1.35 8.28 3.64
N TRP A 103 -1.23 7.21 4.42
CA TRP A 103 -2.02 6.00 4.23
C TRP A 103 -2.85 5.75 5.48
N LEU A 104 -4.17 5.76 5.34
CA LEU A 104 -5.10 5.57 6.44
C LEU A 104 -5.71 4.18 6.35
N TYR A 105 -5.42 3.37 7.35
CA TYR A 105 -6.06 2.08 7.60
C TYR A 105 -6.83 2.16 8.93
N GLU A 106 -8.11 1.80 8.92
CA GLU A 106 -9.00 1.98 10.08
C GLU A 106 -9.03 3.43 10.61
N GLY A 107 -8.85 4.41 9.71
CA GLY A 107 -8.77 5.83 10.05
C GLY A 107 -7.46 6.27 10.71
N ARG A 108 -6.47 5.37 10.85
CA ARG A 108 -5.16 5.65 11.46
C ARG A 108 -4.05 5.63 10.42
N ASP A 109 -3.08 6.51 10.58
CA ASP A 109 -1.89 6.50 9.71
C ASP A 109 -1.08 5.23 9.95
N VAL A 110 -0.69 4.56 8.87
CA VAL A 110 0.15 3.36 8.90
C VAL A 110 1.59 3.67 9.30
N ILE A 111 2.07 4.90 9.09
CA ILE A 111 3.36 5.48 9.52
C ILE A 111 4.63 4.81 8.95
N ARG A 112 4.69 3.48 8.89
CA ARG A 112 5.83 2.70 8.39
C ARG A 112 5.57 2.19 6.98
N TYR A 113 6.50 2.51 6.08
CA TYR A 113 6.53 2.02 4.72
C TYR A 113 7.94 1.51 4.40
N ASP A 114 8.02 0.28 3.92
CA ASP A 114 9.27 -0.34 3.51
C ASP A 114 9.30 -0.40 1.98
N LYS A 115 10.44 0.02 1.40
CA LYS A 115 10.69 0.01 -0.04
C LYS A 115 11.62 -1.15 -0.39
N GLN A 116 11.24 -1.92 -1.40
CA GLN A 116 12.08 -2.96 -1.98
C GLN A 116 12.17 -2.75 -3.48
N ASN A 117 13.39 -2.78 -4.03
CA ASN A 117 13.62 -2.68 -5.46
C ASN A 117 14.70 -3.67 -5.88
N THR A 118 14.27 -4.87 -6.25
CA THR A 118 15.14 -5.95 -6.72
C THR A 118 14.67 -6.44 -8.09
N ASN A 119 15.45 -7.28 -8.77
CA ASN A 119 15.04 -7.85 -10.06
C ASN A 119 13.76 -8.68 -9.95
N GLU A 120 13.54 -9.36 -8.81
CA GLU A 120 12.37 -10.19 -8.56
C GLU A 120 11.18 -9.39 -7.97
N TYR A 121 11.48 -8.29 -7.29
CA TYR A 121 10.50 -7.41 -6.65
C TYR A 121 10.76 -5.93 -7.02
N PRO A 122 10.59 -5.55 -8.29
CA PRO A 122 10.86 -4.18 -8.72
C PRO A 122 9.75 -3.24 -8.21
N TYR A 123 10.15 -2.05 -7.76
CA TYR A 123 9.25 -0.99 -7.28
C TYR A 123 8.19 -1.48 -6.28
N THR A 124 8.61 -2.27 -5.31
CA THR A 124 7.73 -2.85 -4.30
C THR A 124 7.66 -1.95 -3.07
N VAL A 125 6.44 -1.68 -2.60
CA VAL A 125 6.17 -1.00 -1.33
C VAL A 125 5.34 -1.93 -0.47
N LEU A 126 5.74 -2.10 0.78
CA LEU A 126 4.98 -2.84 1.78
C LEU A 126 4.86 -2.06 3.08
N THR A 127 3.86 -2.41 3.87
CA THR A 127 3.64 -1.81 5.19
C THR A 127 3.48 -2.89 6.25
N ALA A 128 3.61 -2.50 7.51
CA ALA A 128 3.23 -3.33 8.63
C ALA A 128 2.45 -2.47 9.62
N THR A 129 1.23 -2.87 9.95
CA THR A 129 0.31 -2.13 10.83
C THR A 129 -0.53 -3.08 11.66
N SER A 130 -1.01 -2.64 12.81
CA SER A 130 -1.88 -3.43 13.67
C SER A 130 -3.34 -3.33 13.24
N THR A 131 -4.06 -4.45 13.21
CA THR A 131 -5.54 -4.47 13.11
C THR A 131 -6.17 -4.14 14.48
N SER A 132 -7.02 -3.11 14.57
CA SER A 132 -7.62 -2.72 15.86
C SER A 132 -8.97 -3.39 16.14
N LYS A 133 -9.62 -3.98 15.13
CA LYS A 133 -10.88 -4.71 15.25
C LYS A 133 -10.80 -6.14 14.69
N VAL A 134 -11.88 -6.88 14.86
CA VAL A 134 -12.03 -8.22 14.25
C VAL A 134 -12.70 -8.04 12.90
N TYR A 135 -12.17 -8.70 11.88
CA TYR A 135 -12.82 -8.85 10.58
C TYR A 135 -13.25 -10.31 10.39
N HIS A 136 -14.42 -10.49 9.79
CA HIS A 136 -14.98 -11.78 9.41
C HIS A 136 -14.85 -11.99 7.90
N THR A 137 -15.02 -13.23 7.46
CA THR A 137 -15.05 -13.57 6.03
C THR A 137 -16.12 -12.75 5.32
N ASN A 138 -15.76 -12.19 4.16
CA ASN A 138 -16.54 -11.25 3.34
C ASN A 138 -16.64 -9.82 3.86
N ASP A 139 -16.07 -9.48 5.02
CA ASP A 139 -15.92 -8.09 5.40
C ASP A 139 -15.05 -7.32 4.39
N LEU A 140 -15.23 -6.00 4.36
CA LEU A 140 -14.46 -5.09 3.54
C LEU A 140 -13.42 -4.36 4.37
N ILE A 141 -12.17 -4.39 3.89
CA ILE A 141 -11.07 -3.58 4.39
C ILE A 141 -10.84 -2.44 3.42
N THR A 142 -10.67 -1.23 3.94
CA THR A 142 -10.33 -0.06 3.14
C THR A 142 -8.97 0.49 3.53
N LEU A 143 -8.19 0.86 2.52
CA LEU A 143 -6.98 1.66 2.65
C LEU A 143 -7.20 2.97 1.88
N ARG A 144 -7.00 4.10 2.55
CA ARG A 144 -7.09 5.41 1.90
C ARG A 144 -5.71 6.01 1.74
N ILE A 145 -5.37 6.40 0.53
CA ILE A 145 -4.12 7.09 0.22
C ILE A 145 -4.43 8.54 -0.10
N THR A 146 -3.88 9.45 0.69
CA THR A 146 -4.00 10.89 0.51
C THR A 146 -2.63 11.51 0.28
N LYS A 147 -2.63 12.73 -0.27
CA LYS A 147 -1.42 13.57 -0.29
C LYS A 147 -1.13 14.09 1.12
N ARG A 148 0.15 14.10 1.52
CA ARG A 148 0.62 14.73 2.77
C ARG A 148 0.53 16.26 2.73
#